data_AF-A0A090R7R0-F1
#
_entry.id   AF-A0A090R7R0-F1
#
_cell.length_a   1.000
_cell.length_b   1.000
_cell.length_c   1.000
_cell.angle_alpha   90.00
_cell.angle_beta   90.00
_cell.angle_gamma   90.00
#
_symmetry.space_group_name_H-M   'P 1'
#
loop_
_entity.id
_entity.type
_entity.pdbx_description
1 polymer ?
#
loop_
_entity_poly.entity_id
_entity_poly.type
_entity_poly.pdbx_seq_one_letter_code
_entity_poly.pdbx_strand_id
1 'polypeptide(L)'
;MMQNVNLQLLAQDNSPASSWITLKGASALGDIAPGERVGVSVTLSPQGQLRPRVYHYKLRVTSNNAPARDIPIIALVSEQSTGGLQFKVDNLYSGSLDAQGKIVRGKAGAWCVFSIRLFLPSIMTP
;
A
#
# COMPACT_ATOMS: atom_id res chain seq x y z
N MET A 1 -0.38 36.81 11.62
CA MET A 1 -1.52 36.60 10.71
C MET A 1 -0.92 36.31 9.34
N MET A 2 -1.36 35.25 8.68
CA MET A 2 -0.96 34.96 7.29
C MET A 2 -2.02 35.50 6.35
N GLN A 3 -1.61 36.15 5.26
CA GLN A 3 -2.52 36.80 4.31
C GLN A 3 -2.60 36.03 3.00
N ASN A 4 -3.81 35.86 2.47
CA ASN A 4 -4.10 35.17 1.21
C ASN A 4 -3.38 33.82 1.10
N VAL A 5 -3.61 32.97 2.09
CA VAL A 5 -3.02 31.64 2.15
C VAL A 5 -3.57 30.78 1.02
N ASN A 6 -2.66 30.19 0.25
CA ASN A 6 -2.97 29.26 -0.83
C ASN A 6 -2.26 27.93 -0.62
N LEU A 7 -2.94 26.86 -0.98
CA LEU A 7 -2.50 25.48 -0.86
C LEU A 7 -2.34 24.86 -2.24
N GLN A 8 -1.19 24.27 -2.49
CA GLN A 8 -0.92 23.51 -3.70
C GLN A 8 -0.37 22.14 -3.37
N LEU A 9 -1.01 21.10 -3.90
CA LEU A 9 -0.53 19.74 -3.80
C LEU A 9 0.38 19.45 -4.99
N LEU A 10 1.65 19.15 -4.71
CA LEU A 10 2.69 18.96 -5.72
C LEU A 10 3.42 17.64 -5.49
N ALA A 11 3.97 17.08 -6.56
CA ALA A 11 4.98 16.04 -6.46
C ALA A 11 6.32 16.62 -5.95
N GLN A 12 7.25 15.73 -5.58
CA GLN A 12 8.57 16.14 -5.07
C GLN A 12 9.33 17.08 -6.02
N ASP A 13 9.21 16.86 -7.32
CA ASP A 13 9.82 17.63 -8.41
C ASP A 13 9.11 18.97 -8.72
N ASN A 14 8.08 19.34 -7.94
CA ASN A 14 7.19 20.49 -8.17
C ASN A 14 6.22 20.33 -9.36
N SER A 15 6.14 19.16 -9.99
CA SER A 15 5.09 18.89 -10.97
C SER A 15 3.72 18.76 -10.28
N PRO A 16 2.61 18.92 -11.03
CA PRO A 16 1.28 18.65 -10.50
C PRO A 16 1.19 17.27 -9.88
N ALA A 17 0.55 17.17 -8.71
CA ALA A 17 0.35 15.89 -8.07
C ALA A 17 -0.48 14.92 -8.94
N SER A 18 -0.27 13.62 -8.74
CA SER A 18 -0.95 12.60 -9.52
C SER A 18 -2.45 12.59 -9.24
N SER A 19 -3.27 12.20 -10.22
CA SER A 19 -4.75 12.21 -10.12
C SER A 19 -5.34 11.40 -8.96
N TRP A 20 -4.60 10.42 -8.46
CA TRP A 20 -5.00 9.56 -7.35
C TRP A 20 -4.77 10.19 -5.97
N ILE A 21 -4.16 11.38 -5.88
CA ILE A 21 -4.04 12.14 -4.63
C ILE A 21 -4.64 13.53 -4.83
N THR A 22 -5.59 13.90 -4.00
CA THR A 22 -6.35 15.15 -4.17
C THR A 22 -6.49 15.90 -2.85
N LEU A 23 -6.45 17.23 -2.94
CA LEU A 23 -6.80 18.10 -1.83
C LEU A 23 -8.32 18.21 -1.75
N LYS A 24 -8.89 17.96 -0.57
CA LYS A 24 -10.33 18.09 -0.34
C LYS A 24 -10.62 19.46 0.27
N GLY A 25 -11.45 20.25 -0.42
CA GLY A 25 -11.87 21.58 0.02
C GLY A 25 -11.25 22.71 -0.81
N ALA A 26 -11.33 23.94 -0.29
CA ALA A 26 -10.76 25.11 -0.94
C ALA A 26 -9.24 25.13 -0.85
N SER A 27 -8.56 25.37 -1.97
CA SER A 27 -7.11 25.61 -2.02
C SER A 27 -6.75 27.04 -1.62
N ALA A 28 -7.65 27.99 -1.81
CA ALA A 28 -7.53 29.36 -1.30
C ALA A 28 -8.21 29.44 0.06
N LEU A 29 -7.42 29.52 1.12
CA LEU A 29 -7.92 29.62 2.49
C LEU A 29 -8.18 31.07 2.92
N GLY A 30 -7.65 32.05 2.18
CA GLY A 30 -7.76 33.46 2.54
C GLY A 30 -6.85 33.78 3.72
N ASP A 31 -7.30 34.65 4.62
CA ASP A 31 -6.49 35.11 5.74
C ASP A 31 -6.63 34.17 6.95
N ILE A 32 -5.51 33.89 7.63
CA ILE A 32 -5.46 33.05 8.83
C ILE A 32 -4.91 33.86 10.00
N ALA A 33 -5.70 34.01 11.05
CA ALA A 33 -5.34 34.78 12.24
C ALA A 33 -4.23 34.08 13.07
N PRO A 34 -3.48 34.81 13.91
CA PRO A 34 -2.51 34.20 14.82
C PRO A 34 -3.21 33.20 15.76
N GLY A 35 -2.72 31.96 15.80
CA GLY A 35 -3.28 30.90 16.64
C GLY A 35 -4.49 30.17 16.04
N GLU A 36 -5.04 30.66 14.94
CA GLU A 36 -6.09 29.97 14.18
C GLU A 36 -5.53 28.71 13.52
N ARG A 37 -6.35 27.66 13.48
CA ARG A 37 -6.00 26.37 12.88
C ARG A 37 -7.03 26.02 11.83
N VAL A 38 -6.56 25.80 10.61
CA VAL A 38 -7.40 25.33 9.50
C VAL A 38 -7.12 23.86 9.26
N GLY A 39 -8.16 23.04 9.30
CA GLY A 39 -8.09 21.63 8.96
C GLY A 39 -7.99 21.44 7.46
N VAL A 40 -6.95 20.74 7.00
CA VAL A 40 -6.75 20.39 5.59
C VAL A 40 -6.85 18.88 5.45
N SER A 41 -7.66 18.41 4.50
CA SER A 41 -7.83 16.98 4.23
C SER A 41 -7.27 16.63 2.86
N VAL A 42 -6.47 15.56 2.81
CA VAL A 42 -5.95 14.97 1.56
C VAL A 42 -6.56 13.60 1.40
N THR A 43 -7.08 13.30 0.21
CA THR A 43 -7.66 12.01 -0.12
C THR A 43 -6.77 11.27 -1.09
N LEU A 44 -6.45 10.02 -0.76
CA LEU A 44 -5.73 9.11 -1.65
C LEU A 44 -6.73 8.10 -2.20
N SER A 45 -6.83 8.03 -3.52
CA SER A 45 -7.72 7.15 -4.27
C SER A 45 -6.94 6.54 -5.44
N PRO A 46 -6.05 5.57 -5.15
CA PRO A 46 -5.26 4.88 -6.15
C PRO A 46 -6.17 4.30 -7.24
N GLN A 47 -5.89 4.63 -8.50
CA GLN A 47 -6.59 4.09 -9.66
C GLN A 47 -5.77 2.99 -10.30
N GLY A 48 -6.38 1.82 -10.51
CA GLY A 48 -5.71 0.65 -11.09
C GLY A 48 -4.57 0.09 -10.23
N GLN A 49 -3.67 -0.66 -10.86
CA GLN A 49 -2.47 -1.20 -10.20
C GLN A 49 -1.37 -0.12 -10.20
N LEU A 50 -1.30 0.67 -9.13
CA LEU A 50 -0.12 1.48 -8.86
C LEU A 50 1.08 0.58 -8.58
N ARG A 51 2.26 1.00 -9.07
CA ARG A 51 3.50 0.27 -8.76
C ARG A 51 3.77 0.37 -7.26
N PRO A 52 4.16 -0.73 -6.61
CA PRO A 52 4.54 -0.72 -5.21
C PRO A 52 5.81 0.09 -5.03
N ARG A 53 5.73 1.15 -4.22
CA ARG A 53 6.85 2.03 -3.84
C ARG A 53 6.36 3.08 -2.86
N VAL A 54 7.32 3.85 -2.35
CA VAL A 54 7.06 5.12 -1.68
C VAL A 54 6.88 6.21 -2.73
N TYR A 55 5.77 6.95 -2.63
CA TYR A 55 5.49 8.14 -3.40
C TYR A 55 5.66 9.38 -2.51
N HIS A 56 6.45 10.34 -2.97
CA HIS A 56 6.74 11.58 -2.26
C HIS A 56 5.97 12.74 -2.88
N TYR A 57 5.15 13.37 -2.05
CA TYR A 57 4.40 14.57 -2.37
C TYR A 57 4.70 15.66 -1.34
N LYS A 58 4.23 16.87 -1.63
CA LYS A 58 4.27 17.97 -0.68
C LYS A 58 3.04 18.85 -0.83
N LEU A 59 2.57 19.35 0.30
CA LEU A 59 1.62 20.44 0.34
C LEU A 59 2.40 21.74 0.50
N ARG A 60 2.43 22.53 -0.57
CA ARG A 60 3.02 23.86 -0.56
C ARG A 60 1.98 24.86 -0.06
N VAL A 61 2.35 25.57 0.99
CA VAL A 61 1.59 26.67 1.57
C VAL A 61 2.28 27.97 1.16
N THR A 62 1.57 28.83 0.45
CA THR A 62 2.04 30.18 0.09
C THR A 62 1.16 31.23 0.75
N SER A 63 1.71 32.42 0.95
CA SER A 63 1.01 33.59 1.48
C SER A 63 1.70 34.85 0.99
N ASN A 64 1.01 35.99 1.00
CA ASN A 64 1.59 37.23 0.50
C ASN A 64 2.66 37.82 1.43
N ASN A 65 2.60 37.48 2.72
CA ASN A 65 3.38 38.13 3.77
C ASN A 65 4.32 37.19 4.54
N ALA A 66 4.46 35.94 4.10
CA ALA A 66 5.36 34.97 4.70
C ALA A 66 5.99 34.04 3.64
N PRO A 67 7.20 33.51 3.88
CA PRO A 67 7.85 32.60 2.94
C PRO A 67 7.04 31.32 2.77
N ALA A 68 7.10 30.75 1.56
CA ALA A 68 6.45 29.49 1.25
C ALA A 68 6.96 28.37 2.18
N ARG A 69 6.04 27.48 2.58
CA ARG A 69 6.35 26.31 3.41
C ARG A 69 5.88 25.05 2.70
N ASP A 70 6.76 24.06 2.63
CA ASP A 70 6.44 22.75 2.08
C ASP A 70 6.23 21.76 3.24
N ILE A 71 5.06 21.15 3.30
CA ILE A 71 4.73 20.08 4.26
C ILE A 71 4.83 18.75 3.50
N PRO A 72 5.75 17.83 3.88
CA PRO A 72 5.91 16.57 3.17
C PRO A 72 4.70 15.65 3.37
N ILE A 73 4.29 14.97 2.31
CA ILE A 73 3.27 13.91 2.32
C ILE A 73 3.90 12.66 1.72
N ILE A 74 3.92 11.58 2.49
CA ILE A 74 4.54 10.31 2.10
C ILE A 74 3.43 9.26 1.98
N ALA A 75 3.30 8.65 0.80
CA ALA A 75 2.31 7.61 0.54
C ALA A 75 3.02 6.31 0.15
N LEU A 76 2.86 5.26 0.96
CA LEU A 76 3.38 3.93 0.65
C LEU A 76 2.31 3.11 -0.07
N VAL A 77 2.61 2.69 -1.29
CA VAL A 77 1.81 1.69 -2.01
C VAL A 77 2.53 0.35 -1.87
N SER A 78 1.85 -0.65 -1.31
CA SER A 78 2.33 -2.03 -1.20
C SER A 78 1.51 -2.96 -2.08
N GLU A 79 2.11 -4.06 -2.54
CA GLU A 79 1.32 -5.15 -3.12
C GLU A 79 0.55 -5.85 -2.02
N GLN A 80 -0.75 -6.05 -2.26
CA GLN A 80 -1.44 -7.19 -1.69
C GLN A 80 -1.26 -8.35 -2.66
N SER A 81 -0.20 -9.14 -2.49
CA SER A 81 -0.08 -10.41 -3.19
C SER A 81 -1.03 -11.41 -2.53
N THR A 82 -2.06 -11.83 -3.27
CA THR A 82 -2.83 -13.03 -2.89
C THR A 82 -2.10 -14.22 -3.50
N GLY A 83 -1.24 -14.86 -2.71
CA GLY A 83 -0.56 -16.09 -3.10
C GLY A 83 -1.52 -17.28 -3.05
N GLY A 84 -1.69 -17.99 -4.16
CA GLY A 84 -2.39 -19.27 -4.21
C GLY A 84 -1.41 -20.42 -4.00
N LEU A 85 -1.68 -21.30 -3.03
CA LEU A 85 -0.93 -22.52 -2.82
C LEU A 85 -1.58 -23.67 -3.60
N GLN A 86 -0.91 -24.15 -4.65
CA GLN A 86 -1.34 -25.36 -5.36
C GLN A 86 -0.61 -26.56 -4.78
N PHE A 87 -1.36 -27.53 -4.23
CA PHE A 87 -0.82 -28.82 -3.83
C PHE A 87 -1.17 -29.87 -4.89
N LYS A 88 -0.18 -30.65 -5.31
CA LYS A 88 -0.39 -31.90 -6.03
C LYS A 88 -0.10 -33.05 -5.07
N VAL A 89 -1.12 -33.87 -4.80
CA VAL A 89 -0.95 -35.10 -4.02
C VAL A 89 -0.78 -36.24 -5.01
N ASP A 90 0.46 -36.63 -5.25
CA ASP A 90 0.77 -37.85 -5.99
C ASP A 90 0.99 -39.00 -5.00
N ASN A 91 0.34 -40.13 -5.24
CA ASN A 91 0.54 -41.33 -4.43
C ASN A 91 1.88 -41.98 -4.78
N LEU A 92 2.87 -41.87 -3.88
CA LEU A 92 4.24 -42.35 -4.10
C LEU A 92 4.39 -43.86 -4.33
N TYR A 93 3.33 -44.67 -4.19
CA TYR A 93 3.39 -46.13 -4.30
C TYR A 93 2.61 -46.74 -5.47
N SER A 94 2.07 -45.94 -6.41
CA SER A 94 1.45 -46.50 -7.62
C SER A 94 2.52 -46.97 -8.61
N GLY A 95 3.02 -48.19 -8.43
CA GLY A 95 3.91 -48.84 -9.40
C GLY A 95 5.01 -49.72 -8.82
N SER A 96 5.26 -49.67 -7.50
CA SER A 96 6.20 -50.59 -6.86
C SER A 96 5.61 -51.99 -6.76
N LEU A 97 6.42 -53.02 -7.03
CA LEU A 97 6.02 -54.42 -6.84
C LEU A 97 6.25 -54.84 -5.38
N ASP A 98 5.35 -55.63 -4.81
CA ASP A 98 5.56 -56.30 -3.53
C ASP A 98 6.56 -57.45 -3.66
N ALA A 99 6.87 -58.11 -2.54
CA ALA A 99 7.80 -59.25 -2.50
C ALA A 99 7.34 -60.45 -3.36
N GLN A 100 6.11 -60.44 -3.87
CA GLN A 100 5.51 -61.45 -4.74
C GLN A 100 5.39 -60.95 -6.19
N GLY A 101 5.99 -59.80 -6.53
CA GLY A 101 5.99 -59.26 -7.88
C GLY A 101 4.66 -58.63 -8.31
N LYS A 102 3.75 -58.33 -7.37
CA LYS A 102 2.45 -57.72 -7.66
C LYS A 102 2.47 -56.23 -7.34
N ILE A 103 1.80 -55.43 -8.16
CA ILE A 103 1.73 -53.97 -7.95
C ILE A 103 1.08 -53.68 -6.59
N VAL A 104 1.83 -52.96 -5.74
CA VAL A 104 1.33 -52.38 -4.50
C VAL A 104 0.27 -51.34 -4.86
N ARG A 105 -1.00 -51.64 -4.56
CA ARG A 105 -2.09 -50.67 -4.74
C ARG A 105 -2.02 -49.63 -3.62
N GLY A 106 -2.16 -48.35 -3.97
CA GLY A 106 -2.29 -47.27 -3.01
C GLY A 106 -3.36 -47.56 -1.95
N LYS A 107 -3.04 -47.28 -0.69
CA LYS A 107 -3.98 -47.46 0.42
C LYS A 107 -5.16 -46.49 0.25
N ALA A 108 -6.36 -47.03 0.08
CA ALA A 108 -7.59 -46.22 0.05
C ALA A 108 -7.83 -45.58 1.44
N GLY A 109 -8.21 -44.30 1.46
CA GLY A 109 -8.60 -43.60 2.69
C GLY A 109 -7.49 -42.84 3.43
N ALA A 110 -6.36 -42.54 2.80
CA ALA A 110 -5.42 -41.58 3.36
C ALA A 110 -5.98 -40.14 3.28
N TRP A 111 -5.80 -39.36 4.34
CA TRP A 111 -6.23 -37.97 4.43
C TRP A 111 -5.01 -37.12 4.80
N CYS A 112 -4.86 -35.99 4.11
CA CYS A 112 -3.82 -35.01 4.37
C CYS A 112 -4.43 -33.82 5.10
N VAL A 113 -3.79 -33.37 6.18
CA VAL A 113 -4.15 -32.14 6.88
C VAL A 113 -3.10 -31.09 6.57
N PHE A 114 -3.52 -29.97 5.99
CA PHE A 114 -2.64 -28.84 5.70
C PHE A 114 -2.87 -27.73 6.73
N SER A 115 -1.78 -27.19 7.28
CA SER A 115 -1.82 -26.04 8.20
C SER A 115 -0.99 -24.91 7.60
N ILE A 116 -1.65 -23.80 7.25
CA ILE A 116 -0.99 -22.57 6.84
C ILE A 116 -0.78 -21.71 8.08
N ARG A 117 0.46 -21.32 8.37
CA ARG A 117 0.78 -20.27 9.35
C ARG A 117 1.20 -19.01 8.60
N LEU A 118 0.41 -17.95 8.72
CA LEU A 118 0.76 -16.62 8.21
C LEU A 118 1.77 -15.99 9.17
N PHE A 119 2.99 -15.75 8.70
CA PHE A 119 3.97 -14.97 9.44
C PHE A 119 3.83 -13.51 9.02
N LEU A 120 3.28 -12.67 9.90
CA LEU A 120 3.32 -11.22 9.70
C LEU A 120 4.73 -10.75 10.11
N PRO A 121 5.53 -10.18 9.20
CA PRO A 121 6.82 -9.63 9.58
C PRO A 121 6.59 -8.46 10.53
N SER A 122 7.17 -8.53 11.72
CA SER A 122 7.25 -7.40 12.64
C SER A 122 7.98 -6.27 11.93
N ILE A 123 7.32 -5.12 11.78
CA ILE A 123 7.94 -3.91 11.28
C ILE A 123 8.97 -3.51 12.34
N MET A 124 10.25 -3.71 12.03
CA MET A 124 11.35 -3.24 12.86
C MET A 124 11.43 -1.73 12.68
N THR A 125 10.84 -0.97 13.59
CA THR A 125 11.12 0.46 13.71
C THR A 125 12.53 0.63 14.30
N PRO A 126 13.35 1.54 13.76
CA PRO A 126 14.68 1.84 14.29
C PRO A 126 14.63 2.47 15.68
#